data_AF-A0A7J7J6A3-F1
#
_entry.id   AF-A0A7J7J6A3-F1
#
_cell.length_a   1.000
_cell.length_b   1.000
_cell.length_c   1.000
_cell.angle_alpha   90.00
_cell.angle_beta   90.00
_cell.angle_gamma   90.00
#
_symmetry.space_group_name_H-M   'P 1'
#
loop_
_entity.id
_entity.type
_entity.pdbx_description
1 polymer ?
#
loop_
_entity_poly.entity_id
_entity_poly.type
_entity_poly.pdbx_seq_one_letter_code
_entity_poly.pdbx_strand_id
1 'polypeptide(L)' 'MMFEAQPIVRVAVEPKNAGDMDRLVKGMRLLNQADSCVQVMVQESGEHVLVAAGEVHLQRCLEDLRKRAK' A
#
# COMPACT_ATOMS: atom_id res chain seq x y z
N MET A 1 -25.79 -3.06 -6.60
CA MET A 1 -24.82 -3.92 -5.88
C MET A 1 -23.47 -3.23 -5.95
N MET A 2 -22.91 -2.83 -4.80
CA MET A 2 -21.48 -2.53 -4.72
C MET A 2 -20.77 -3.88 -4.76
N PHE A 3 -20.12 -4.19 -5.88
CA PHE A 3 -19.15 -5.27 -5.92
C PHE A 3 -17.90 -4.76 -5.19
N GLU A 4 -17.86 -4.90 -3.87
CA GLU A 4 -16.59 -4.90 -3.15
C GLU A 4 -15.87 -6.19 -3.53
N ALA A 5 -15.05 -6.13 -4.58
CA ALA A 5 -14.07 -7.17 -4.84
C ALA A 5 -13.16 -7.23 -3.61
N GLN A 6 -13.31 -8.27 -2.79
CA GLN A 6 -12.48 -8.42 -1.60
C GLN A 6 -11.01 -8.38 -2.03
N PRO A 7 -10.17 -7.56 -1.39
CA PRO A 7 -8.78 -7.45 -1.78
C PRO A 7 -8.07 -8.81 -1.72
N ILE A 8 -7.51 -9.25 -2.85
CA ILE A 8 -6.99 -10.61 -3.00
C ILE A 8 -5.49 -10.66 -2.68
N VAL A 9 -4.76 -9.56 -2.92
CA VAL A 9 -3.29 -9.54 -2.88
C VAL A 9 -2.81 -8.75 -1.68
N ARG A 10 -1.90 -9.36 -0.91
CA ARG A 10 -1.27 -8.79 0.30
C ARG A 10 0.23 -8.87 0.17
N VAL A 11 0.93 -7.74 0.31
CA VAL A 11 2.39 -7.68 0.17
C VAL A 11 2.97 -6.80 1.27
N ALA A 12 4.00 -7.30 1.95
CA ALA A 12 4.82 -6.51 2.85
C ALA A 12 5.68 -5.53 2.03
N VAL A 13 5.65 -4.25 2.40
CA VAL A 13 6.35 -3.17 1.70
C VAL A 13 7.30 -2.51 2.66
N GLU A 14 8.56 -2.36 2.23
CA GLU A 14 9.60 -1.65 2.98
C GLU A 14 10.33 -0.66 2.05
N PRO A 15 10.86 0.44 2.61
CA PRO A 15 11.70 1.34 1.83
C PRO A 15 13.08 0.71 1.61
N LYS A 16 13.75 1.09 0.52
CA LYS A 16 15.14 0.65 0.29
C LYS A 16 16.11 1.15 1.36
N ASN A 17 15.86 2.36 1.88
CA ASN A 17 16.62 2.93 2.99
C ASN A 17 15.74 2.99 4.23
N ALA A 18 16.23 2.49 5.35
CA ALA A 18 15.49 2.52 6.62
C ALA A 18 15.06 3.93 7.06
N GLY A 19 15.85 4.96 6.70
CA GLY A 19 15.52 6.37 7.00
C GLY A 19 14.31 6.93 6.24
N ASP A 20 13.81 6.23 5.21
CA ASP A 20 12.63 6.64 4.44
C ASP A 20 11.32 6.05 4.98
N MET A 21 11.34 5.37 6.14
CA MET A 21 10.17 4.69 6.70
C MET A 21 8.99 5.66 6.94
N ASP A 22 9.23 6.84 7.52
CA ASP A 22 8.18 7.84 7.72
C ASP A 22 7.54 8.30 6.41
N ARG A 23 8.34 8.41 5.34
CA ARG A 23 7.86 8.77 4.00
C ARG A 23 7.01 7.65 3.41
N LEU A 24 7.42 6.40 3.58
CA LEU A 24 6.63 5.24 3.15
C LEU A 24 5.27 5.22 3.86
N VAL A 25 5.26 5.33 5.19
CA VAL A 25 4.02 5.32 5.99
C VAL A 25 3.08 6.44 5.57
N LYS A 26 3.62 7.65 5.36
CA LYS A 26 2.84 8.79 4.85
C LYS A 26 2.28 8.50 3.46
N GLY A 27 3.09 7.97 2.55
CA GLY A 27 2.67 7.59 1.20
C GLY A 27 1.55 6.55 1.19
N MET A 28 1.67 5.52 2.03
CA MET A 28 0.67 4.46 2.17
C MET A 28 -0.66 5.00 2.70
N ARG A 29 -0.62 5.91 3.68
CA ARG A 29 -1.84 6.59 4.18
C ARG A 29 -2.53 7.42 3.09
N LEU A 30 -1.75 8.16 2.29
CA LEU A 30 -2.30 8.94 1.17
C LEU A 30 -2.89 8.05 0.09
N LEU A 31 -2.26 6.89 -0.19
CA LEU A 31 -2.77 5.94 -1.16
C LEU A 31 -4.11 5.33 -0.71
N ASN A 32 -4.22 4.91 0.56
CA ASN A 32 -5.47 4.42 1.14
C ASN A 32 -6.60 5.47 1.11
N GLN A 33 -6.27 6.76 1.28
CA GLN A 33 -7.25 7.85 1.16
C GLN A 33 -7.68 8.10 -0.30
N ALA A 34 -6.79 7.87 -1.25
CA ALA A 34 -7.04 8.12 -2.68
C ALA A 34 -7.77 6.96 -3.36
N ASP A 35 -7.60 5.73 -2.87
CA ASP A 35 -8.16 4.51 -3.46
C ASP A 35 -8.80 3.63 -2.38
N SER A 36 -10.13 3.54 -2.41
CA SER A 36 -10.92 2.74 -1.45
C SER A 36 -10.65 1.23 -1.54
N CYS A 37 -10.09 0.76 -2.65
CA CYS A 37 -9.75 -0.65 -2.84
C CYS A 37 -8.35 -1.00 -2.30
N VAL A 38 -7.65 -0.02 -1.70
CA VAL A 38 -6.35 -0.21 -1.06
C VAL A 38 -6.52 -0.19 0.46
N GLN A 39 -6.02 -1.24 1.14
CA GLN A 39 -5.94 -1.25 2.59
C GLN A 39 -4.48 -1.28 3.05
N VAL A 40 -4.21 -0.62 4.17
CA VAL A 40 -2.89 -0.56 4.80
C VAL A 40 -3.02 -1.10 6.21
N MET A 41 -2.16 -2.05 6.56
CA MET A 41 -2.15 -2.70 7.86
C MET A 41 -0.72 -2.85 8.36
N VAL A 42 -0.54 -2.77 9.67
CA VAL A 42 0.72 -3.10 10.33
C VAL A 42 0.52 -4.42 11.06
N GLN A 43 1.35 -5.41 10.76
CA GLN A 43 1.32 -6.70 11.46
C GLN A 43 2.00 -6.60 12.83
N GLU A 44 1.76 -7.56 13.71
CA GLU A 44 2.42 -7.65 15.01
C GLU A 44 3.95 -7.79 14.88
N SER A 45 4.44 -8.29 13.74
CA SER A 45 5.86 -8.31 13.37
C SER A 45 6.46 -6.92 13.11
N GLY A 46 5.64 -5.88 12.97
CA GLY A 46 6.05 -4.54 12.54
C GLY A 46 6.06 -4.34 11.02
N GLU A 47 5.66 -5.35 10.25
CA GLU A 47 5.62 -5.26 8.79
C GLU A 47 4.46 -4.39 8.30
N HIS A 48 4.76 -3.49 7.35
CA HIS A 48 3.77 -2.65 6.70
C HIS A 48 3.22 -3.39 5.49
N VAL A 49 1.96 -3.81 5.57
CA VAL A 49 1.31 -4.61 4.54
C VAL A 49 0.36 -3.75 3.73
N LEU A 50 0.55 -3.77 2.41
CA LEU A 50 -0.35 -3.21 1.43
C LEU A 50 -1.27 -4.29 0.89
N VAL A 51 -2.56 -4.01 0.88
CA VAL A 51 -3.59 -4.91 0.39
C VAL A 51 -4.27 -4.27 -0.82
N ALA A 52 -4.39 -5.01 -1.92
CA ALA A 52 -4.97 -4.53 -3.18
C ALA A 52 -5.89 -5.57 -3.82
N ALA A 53 -6.79 -5.09 -4.69
CA ALA A 53 -7.76 -5.92 -5.42
C ALA A 53 -7.13 -7.01 -6.31
N GLY A 54 -5.89 -6.85 -6.77
CA GLY A 54 -5.20 -7.78 -7.68
C GLY A 54 -3.79 -7.32 -8.05
N GLU A 55 -3.05 -8.14 -8.79
CA GLU A 55 -1.64 -7.87 -9.13
C GLU A 55 -1.44 -6.59 -9.94
N VAL A 56 -2.28 -6.36 -10.95
CA VAL A 56 -2.23 -5.15 -11.78
C VAL A 56 -2.50 -3.90 -10.95
N HIS A 57 -3.46 -3.97 -10.03
CA HIS A 57 -3.77 -2.87 -9.11
C HIS A 57 -2.59 -2.63 -8.15
N LEU A 58 -1.99 -3.69 -7.61
CA LEU A 58 -0.80 -3.61 -6.78
C LEU A 58 0.37 -2.93 -7.50
N GLN A 59 0.66 -3.30 -8.75
CA GLN A 59 1.73 -2.68 -9.53
C GLN A 59 1.55 -1.17 -9.64
N ARG A 60 0.32 -0.73 -9.95
CA ARG A 60 0.00 0.70 -10.03
C ARG A 60 0.12 1.42 -8.69
N CYS A 61 -0.34 0.80 -7.60
CA CYS A 61 -0.16 1.32 -6.25
C CYS A 61 1.32 1.51 -5.89
N LEU A 62 2.17 0.54 -6.24
CA LEU A 62 3.61 0.62 -5.99
C LEU A 62 4.30 1.70 -6.83
N GLU A 63 3.87 1.91 -8.08
CA GLU A 63 4.35 3.02 -8.90
C GLU A 63 3.94 4.38 -8.30
N ASP A 64 2.71 4.50 -7.82
CA ASP A 64 2.23 5.72 -7.18
C ASP A 64 2.97 6.01 -5.87
N LEU A 65 3.21 4.99 -5.05
CA LEU A 65 4.07 5.11 -3.86
C LEU A 65 5.48 5.57 -4.22
N ARG A 66 6.10 5.02 -5.27
CA ARG A 66 7.43 5.45 -5.73
C ARG A 66 7.47 6.88 -6.25
N LYS A 67 6.43 7.33 -6.95
CA LYS A 67 6.35 8.70 -7.49
C LYS A 67 6.04 9.73 -6.41
N ARG A 68 5.18 9.38 -5.45
CA ARG A 68 4.73 10.27 -4.36
C ARG A 68 5.64 10.24 -3.13
N ALA A 69 6.54 9.27 -3.02
CA ALA A 69 7.57 9.22 -1.99
C ALA A 69 8.80 10.09 -2.31
N LYS A 70 8.78 10.92 -3.36
CA LYS A 70 9.80 11.96 -3.61
C LYS A 70 9.52 13.20 -2.79
#